data_AF-A0A535IC45-F1
#
_entry.id   AF-A0A535IC45-F1
#
_cell.length_a   1.000
_cell.length_b   1.000
_cell.length_c   1.000
_cell.angle_alpha   90.00
_cell.angle_beta   90.00
_cell.angle_gamma   90.00
#
_symmetry.space_group_name_H-M   'P 1'
#
loop_
_entity.id
_entity.type
_entity.pdbx_description
1 polymer ?
#
loop_
_entity_poly.entity_id
_entity_poly.type
_entity_poly.pdbx_seq_one_letter_code
_entity_poly.pdbx_strand_id
1 'polypeptide(L)'
;MRRAVAIAALALVLIGAVEAFESARQIAETVGPLRLGPSGIGVSGLGVLASCAAYLWLGWHIARDRAALRAGAITGFLAGMIGGTVRAVIIEDVVADAVARYATVPEWFVPLVLAVFVVGATVVSAVAGAALAFLGVRLERVIRSGRHRPPA
;
A
#
# COMPACT_ATOMS: atom_id res chain seq x y z
N MET A 1 -14.06 -14.82 5.07
CA MET A 1 -13.18 -13.81 5.72
C MET A 1 -11.69 -14.09 5.48
N ARG A 2 -11.10 -15.21 5.95
CA ARG A 2 -9.66 -15.50 5.79
C ARG A 2 -9.16 -15.47 4.33
N ARG A 3 -9.90 -16.09 3.40
CA ARG A 3 -9.54 -16.10 1.96
C ARG A 3 -9.55 -14.70 1.34
N ALA A 4 -10.54 -13.86 1.67
CA ALA A 4 -10.64 -12.49 1.16
C ALA A 4 -9.49 -11.60 1.65
N VAL A 5 -9.10 -11.75 2.92
CA VAL A 5 -7.92 -11.06 3.49
C VAL A 5 -6.64 -11.48 2.77
N ALA A 6 -6.44 -12.79 2.54
CA ALA A 6 -5.26 -13.29 1.84
C ALA A 6 -5.17 -12.79 0.40
N ILE A 7 -6.29 -12.80 -0.34
CA ILE A 7 -6.35 -12.30 -1.72
C ILE A 7 -6.06 -10.80 -1.78
N ALA A 8 -6.67 -10.01 -0.89
CA ALA A 8 -6.45 -8.57 -0.84
C ALA A 8 -4.99 -8.25 -0.48
N ALA A 9 -4.42 -8.92 0.52
CA ALA A 9 -3.02 -8.75 0.90
C ALA A 9 -2.09 -9.11 -0.27
N LEU A 10 -2.32 -10.24 -0.96
CA LEU A 10 -1.52 -10.66 -2.10
C LEU A 10 -1.59 -9.63 -3.24
N ALA A 11 -2.78 -9.16 -3.59
CA ALA A 11 -2.96 -8.15 -4.64
C ALA A 11 -2.21 -6.86 -4.32
N LEU A 12 -2.30 -6.38 -3.08
CA LEU A 12 -1.60 -5.18 -2.61
C LEU A 12 -0.08 -5.33 -2.68
N VAL A 13 0.44 -6.50 -2.28
CA VAL A 13 1.89 -6.80 -2.35
C VAL A 13 2.36 -6.78 -3.80
N LEU A 14 1.62 -7.40 -4.73
CA LEU A 14 1.97 -7.41 -6.15
C LEU A 14 1.97 -6.00 -6.76
N ILE A 15 0.96 -5.18 -6.45
CA ILE A 15 0.90 -3.77 -6.88
C ILE A 15 2.12 -3.01 -6.36
N GLY A 16 2.41 -3.13 -5.05
CA GLY A 16 3.52 -2.43 -4.41
C GLY A 16 4.90 -2.85 -4.95
N ALA A 17 5.05 -4.12 -5.34
CA ALA A 17 6.28 -4.64 -5.95
C ALA A 17 6.50 -4.06 -7.36
N VAL A 18 5.47 -4.02 -8.21
CA VAL A 18 5.57 -3.43 -9.55
C VAL A 18 5.98 -1.95 -9.46
N GLU A 19 5.35 -1.19 -8.58
CA GLU A 19 5.72 0.21 -8.32
C GLU A 19 7.15 0.37 -7.79
N ALA A 20 7.64 -0.60 -6.98
CA ALA A 20 9.00 -0.58 -6.44
C ALA A 20 10.03 -0.75 -7.55
N PHE A 21 9.79 -1.65 -8.51
CA PHE A 21 10.67 -1.84 -9.67
C PHE A 21 10.74 -0.58 -10.53
N GLU A 22 9.60 0.06 -10.81
CA GLU A 22 9.56 1.33 -11.54
C GLU A 22 10.30 2.45 -10.78
N SER A 23 10.14 2.51 -9.45
CA SER A 23 10.86 3.47 -8.61
C SER A 23 12.37 3.23 -8.63
N ALA A 24 12.80 1.98 -8.51
CA ALA A 24 14.22 1.60 -8.60
C ALA A 24 14.83 2.00 -9.94
N ARG A 25 14.11 1.73 -11.03
CA ARG A 25 14.52 2.11 -12.39
C ARG A 25 14.67 3.62 -12.53
N GLN A 26 13.74 4.41 -12.01
CA GLN A 26 13.83 5.88 -12.05
C GLN A 26 15.02 6.42 -11.28
N ILE A 27 15.31 5.86 -10.09
CA ILE A 27 16.47 6.28 -9.30
C ILE A 27 17.77 5.93 -10.04
N ALA A 28 17.85 4.76 -10.66
CA ALA A 28 19.01 4.32 -11.43
C ALA A 28 19.25 5.19 -12.68
N GLU A 29 18.19 5.58 -13.40
CA GLU A 29 18.26 6.37 -14.63
C GLU A 29 18.45 7.88 -14.37
N THR A 30 18.27 8.36 -13.13
CA THR A 30 18.42 9.79 -12.81
C THR A 30 19.89 10.20 -12.72
N VAL A 31 20.34 11.05 -13.66
CA VAL A 31 21.64 11.73 -13.63
C VAL A 31 21.43 13.15 -13.10
N GLY A 32 21.58 13.35 -11.79
CA GLY A 32 21.35 14.63 -11.10
C GLY A 32 20.57 14.47 -9.79
N PRO A 33 20.08 15.57 -9.18
CA PRO A 33 19.25 15.51 -7.98
C PRO A 33 18.02 14.62 -8.22
N LEU A 34 17.71 13.73 -7.28
CA LEU A 34 16.52 12.87 -7.29
C LEU A 34 15.27 13.71 -7.56
N ARG A 35 14.76 13.66 -8.79
CA ARG A 35 13.52 14.32 -9.19
C ARG A 35 12.51 13.23 -9.51
N LEU A 36 11.35 13.31 -8.86
CA LEU A 36 10.22 12.43 -9.15
C LEU A 36 9.77 12.68 -10.60
N GLY A 37 9.98 11.70 -11.47
CA GLY A 37 9.54 11.77 -12.86
C GLY A 37 8.00 11.75 -12.95
N PRO A 38 7.40 12.36 -14.00
CA PRO A 38 5.95 12.32 -14.22
C PRO A 38 5.37 10.90 -14.29
N SER A 39 6.17 9.93 -14.74
CA SER A 39 5.83 8.50 -14.81
C SER A 39 5.64 7.87 -13.43
N GLY A 40 6.45 8.24 -12.42
CA GLY A 40 6.35 7.72 -11.06
C GLY A 40 5.06 8.16 -10.34
N ILE A 41 4.56 9.35 -10.64
CA ILE A 41 3.30 9.88 -10.09
C ILE A 41 2.10 9.11 -10.66
N GLY A 42 2.12 8.80 -11.96
CA GLY A 42 1.04 8.07 -12.63
C GLY A 42 0.89 6.63 -12.15
N VAL A 43 2.00 5.90 -12.04
CA VAL A 43 1.99 4.50 -11.58
C VAL A 43 1.60 4.42 -10.08
N SER A 44 2.14 5.32 -9.26
CA SER A 44 1.77 5.40 -7.82
C SER A 44 0.30 5.80 -7.62
N GLY A 45 -0.23 6.68 -8.47
CA GLY A 45 -1.64 7.07 -8.42
C GLY A 45 -2.58 5.89 -8.73
N LEU A 46 -2.26 5.10 -9.76
CA LEU A 46 -3.04 3.92 -10.12
C LEU A 46 -2.96 2.83 -9.04
N GLY A 47 -1.80 2.58 -8.44
CA GLY A 47 -1.68 1.60 -7.37
C GLY A 47 -2.37 2.04 -6.08
N VAL A 48 -2.40 3.35 -5.78
CA VAL A 48 -3.23 3.89 -4.68
C VAL A 48 -4.72 3.66 -4.96
N LEU A 49 -5.20 3.95 -6.17
CA LEU A 49 -6.60 3.71 -6.53
C LEU A 49 -6.98 2.23 -6.45
N ALA A 50 -6.12 1.36 -6.98
CA ALA A 50 -6.31 -0.09 -6.91
C ALA A 50 -6.29 -0.59 -5.45
N SER A 51 -5.41 -0.04 -4.61
CA SER A 51 -5.36 -0.35 -3.18
C SER A 51 -6.62 0.08 -2.45
N CYS A 52 -7.11 1.29 -2.73
CA CYS A 52 -8.40 1.77 -2.22
C CYS A 52 -9.55 0.85 -2.62
N ALA A 53 -9.61 0.45 -3.90
CA ALA A 53 -10.62 -0.48 -4.38
C ALA A 53 -10.57 -1.83 -3.66
N ALA A 54 -9.39 -2.38 -3.40
CA ALA A 54 -9.21 -3.64 -2.68
C ALA A 54 -9.74 -3.58 -1.24
N TYR A 55 -9.44 -2.51 -0.50
CA TYR A 55 -9.96 -2.34 0.87
C TYR A 55 -11.46 -2.05 0.91
N LEU A 56 -11.96 -1.24 -0.01
CA LEU A 56 -13.40 -0.99 -0.14
C LEU A 56 -14.15 -2.29 -0.46
N TRP A 57 -13.63 -3.08 -1.39
CA TRP A 57 -14.16 -4.40 -1.73
C TRP A 57 -14.15 -5.35 -0.52
N LEU A 58 -13.05 -5.38 0.25
CA LEU A 58 -12.96 -6.17 1.47
C LEU A 58 -14.05 -5.77 2.48
N GLY A 59 -14.24 -4.47 2.68
CA GLY A 59 -15.28 -3.91 3.54
C GLY A 59 -16.69 -4.28 3.08
N TRP A 60 -16.95 -4.15 1.79
CA TRP A 60 -18.25 -4.44 1.16
C TRP A 60 -18.74 -5.86 1.45
N HIS A 61 -17.82 -6.83 1.56
CA HIS A 61 -18.17 -8.24 1.80
C HIS A 61 -18.32 -8.58 3.30
N ILE A 62 -18.28 -7.58 4.19
CA ILE A 62 -18.39 -7.77 5.64
C ILE A 62 -19.62 -7.02 6.16
N ALA A 63 -20.51 -7.72 6.85
CA ALA A 63 -21.75 -7.10 7.36
C ALA A 63 -21.55 -6.20 8.60
N ARG A 64 -20.52 -6.48 9.43
CA ARG A 64 -20.32 -5.85 10.75
C ARG A 64 -19.15 -4.85 10.74
N ASP A 65 -19.40 -3.64 11.25
CA ASP A 65 -18.42 -2.54 11.30
C ASP A 65 -17.12 -2.95 12.01
N ARG A 66 -17.21 -3.52 13.22
CA ARG A 66 -16.03 -3.96 13.99
C ARG A 66 -15.23 -5.05 13.27
N ALA A 67 -15.90 -5.94 12.55
CA ALA A 67 -15.23 -7.00 11.80
C ALA A 67 -14.50 -6.45 10.56
N ALA A 68 -15.08 -5.44 9.90
CA ALA A 68 -14.46 -4.76 8.77
C ALA A 68 -13.25 -3.92 9.19
N LEU A 69 -13.36 -3.16 10.29
CA LEU A 69 -12.22 -2.43 10.87
C LEU A 69 -11.05 -3.37 11.17
N ARG A 70 -11.33 -4.49 11.87
CA ARG A 70 -10.31 -5.49 12.20
C ARG A 70 -9.74 -6.17 10.95
N ALA A 71 -10.57 -6.52 9.97
CA ALA A 71 -10.11 -7.13 8.72
C ALA A 71 -9.24 -6.18 7.90
N GLY A 72 -9.65 -4.91 7.80
CA GLY A 72 -8.91 -3.86 7.13
C GLY A 72 -7.57 -3.61 7.81
N ALA A 73 -7.55 -3.50 9.13
CA ALA A 73 -6.31 -3.33 9.90
C ALA A 73 -5.35 -4.51 9.73
N ILE A 74 -5.82 -5.76 9.83
CA ILE A 74 -4.98 -6.95 9.65
C ILE A 74 -4.46 -7.04 8.22
N THR A 75 -5.31 -6.83 7.22
CA THR A 75 -4.90 -6.83 5.81
C THR A 75 -3.85 -5.76 5.57
N GLY A 76 -4.08 -4.55 6.10
CA GLY A 76 -3.16 -3.43 5.94
C GLY A 76 -1.85 -3.63 6.66
N PHE A 77 -1.86 -4.21 7.85
CA PHE A 77 -0.65 -4.62 8.56
C PHE A 77 0.15 -5.63 7.73
N LEU A 78 -0.48 -6.71 7.24
CA LEU A 78 0.18 -7.73 6.44
C LEU A 78 0.72 -7.17 5.12
N ALA A 79 -0.08 -6.38 4.42
CA ALA A 79 0.33 -5.76 3.16
C ALA A 79 1.46 -4.76 3.36
N GLY A 80 1.42 -3.94 4.41
CA GLY A 80 2.47 -2.97 4.71
C GLY A 80 3.77 -3.64 5.17
N MET A 81 3.69 -4.70 5.99
CA MET A 81 4.86 -5.49 6.38
C MET A 81 5.48 -6.21 5.18
N ILE A 82 4.70 -7.03 4.48
CA ILE A 82 5.21 -7.85 3.37
C ILE A 82 5.59 -6.97 2.19
N GLY A 83 4.68 -6.11 1.73
CA GLY A 83 4.90 -5.23 0.60
C GLY A 83 5.98 -4.19 0.87
N GLY A 84 6.02 -3.63 2.09
CA GLY A 84 7.08 -2.72 2.52
C GLY A 84 8.44 -3.41 2.52
N THR A 85 8.54 -4.64 3.04
CA THR A 85 9.79 -5.41 3.05
C THR A 85 10.24 -5.76 1.63
N VAL A 86 9.33 -6.25 0.79
CA VAL A 86 9.63 -6.54 -0.62
C VAL A 86 10.13 -5.29 -1.34
N ARG A 87 9.46 -4.14 -1.16
CA ARG A 87 9.91 -2.87 -1.74
C ARG A 87 11.27 -2.45 -1.20
N ALA A 88 11.50 -2.57 0.10
CA ALA A 88 12.79 -2.24 0.73
C ALA A 88 13.93 -3.04 0.10
N VAL A 89 13.77 -4.36 -0.05
CA VAL A 89 14.76 -5.24 -0.70
C VAL A 89 14.98 -4.85 -2.16
N ILE A 90 13.92 -4.52 -2.91
CA ILE A 90 14.05 -4.13 -4.33
C ILE A 90 14.85 -2.83 -4.50
N ILE A 91 14.72 -1.88 -3.58
CA ILE A 91 15.34 -0.55 -3.71
C ILE A 91 16.63 -0.39 -2.89
N GLU A 92 17.03 -1.39 -2.11
CA GLU A 92 18.12 -1.28 -1.13
C GLU A 92 19.43 -0.83 -1.76
N ASP A 93 19.92 -1.58 -2.74
CA ASP A 93 21.17 -1.30 -3.44
C ASP A 93 21.12 0.07 -4.13
N VAL A 94 19.98 0.37 -4.75
CA VAL A 94 19.77 1.63 -5.49
C VAL A 94 19.80 2.83 -4.56
N VAL A 95 19.22 2.73 -3.36
CA VAL A 95 19.27 3.76 -2.33
C VAL A 95 20.68 3.87 -1.74
N ALA A 96 21.36 2.75 -1.50
CA ALA A 96 22.72 2.74 -0.99
C ALA A 96 23.69 3.44 -1.94
N ASP A 97 23.62 3.12 -3.24
CA ASP A 97 24.42 3.77 -4.28
C ASP A 97 24.11 5.27 -4.37
N ALA A 98 22.83 5.65 -4.28
CA ALA A 98 22.43 7.05 -4.32
C ALA A 98 22.98 7.85 -3.12
N VAL A 99 22.96 7.27 -1.91
CA VAL A 99 23.50 7.92 -0.70
C VAL A 99 25.03 8.02 -0.78
N ALA A 100 25.70 6.95 -1.24
CA ALA A 100 27.16 6.91 -1.37
C ALA A 100 27.72 7.98 -2.31
N ARG A 101 26.93 8.46 -3.29
CA ARG A 101 27.31 9.58 -4.17
C ARG A 101 27.47 10.92 -3.45
N TYR A 102 26.83 11.10 -2.29
CA TYR A 102 26.76 12.40 -1.61
C TYR A 102 27.28 12.37 -0.17
N ALA A 103 27.37 11.20 0.46
CA ALA A 103 27.84 11.07 1.83
C ALA A 103 28.48 9.70 2.09
N THR A 104 29.52 9.69 2.92
CA THR A 104 30.04 8.46 3.53
C THR A 104 29.22 8.15 4.77
N VAL A 105 28.36 7.13 4.69
CA VAL A 105 27.51 6.69 5.81
C VAL A 105 27.93 5.29 6.26
N PRO A 106 27.69 4.93 7.54
CA PRO A 106 27.89 3.55 8.00
C PRO A 106 27.02 2.55 7.25
N GLU A 107 27.50 1.31 7.11
CA GLU A 107 26.81 0.24 6.37
C GLU A 107 25.39 -0.06 6.90
N TRP A 108 25.14 0.15 8.19
CA TRP A 108 23.82 -0.06 8.80
C TRP A 108 22.82 1.08 8.55
N PHE A 109 23.26 2.22 8.00
CA PHE A 109 22.42 3.42 7.85
C PHE A 109 21.26 3.19 6.89
N VAL A 110 21.53 2.68 5.68
CA VAL A 110 20.51 2.43 4.66
C VAL A 110 19.53 1.34 5.11
N PRO A 111 19.97 0.19 5.63
CA PRO A 111 19.08 -0.80 6.24
C PRO A 111 18.18 -0.22 7.34
N LEU A 112 18.71 0.67 8.20
CA LEU A 112 17.92 1.30 9.26
C LEU A 112 16.84 2.23 8.69
N VAL A 113 17.17 3.04 7.69
CA VAL A 113 16.20 3.93 7.01
C VAL A 113 15.10 3.11 6.35
N LEU A 114 15.46 2.02 5.69
CA LEU A 114 14.50 1.10 5.08
C LEU A 114 13.64 0.41 6.12
N ALA A 115 14.18 0.01 7.27
CA ALA A 115 13.41 -0.54 8.38
C ALA A 115 12.36 0.47 8.90
N VAL A 116 12.75 1.74 9.09
CA VAL A 116 11.80 2.82 9.46
C VAL A 116 10.73 3.00 8.39
N PHE A 117 11.11 2.95 7.11
CA PHE A 117 10.17 2.98 6.00
C PHE A 117 9.15 1.84 6.08
N VAL A 118 9.58 0.60 6.32
CA VAL A 118 8.69 -0.57 6.46
C VAL A 118 7.73 -0.39 7.65
N VAL A 119 8.22 0.08 8.78
CA VAL A 119 7.39 0.35 9.97
C VAL A 119 6.34 1.42 9.64
N GLY A 120 6.74 2.53 9.01
CA GLY A 120 5.83 3.59 8.59
C GLY A 120 4.77 3.09 7.61
N ALA A 121 5.19 2.36 6.57
CA ALA A 121 4.30 1.76 5.58
C ALA A 121 3.28 0.80 6.24
N THR A 122 3.72 0.01 7.21
CA THR A 122 2.88 -0.91 7.98
C THR A 122 1.79 -0.18 8.76
N VAL A 123 2.18 0.87 9.51
CA VAL A 123 1.23 1.65 10.32
C VAL A 123 0.22 2.36 9.43
N VAL A 124 0.69 3.07 8.39
CA VAL A 124 -0.18 3.80 7.45
C VAL A 124 -1.13 2.84 6.75
N SER A 125 -0.63 1.71 6.25
CA SER A 125 -1.46 0.71 5.57
C SER A 125 -2.50 0.09 6.50
N ALA A 126 -2.16 -0.20 7.75
CA ALA A 126 -3.13 -0.71 8.73
C ALA A 126 -4.26 0.30 9.02
N VAL A 127 -3.91 1.58 9.22
CA VAL A 127 -4.89 2.65 9.48
C VAL A 127 -5.77 2.89 8.25
N ALA A 128 -5.17 3.04 7.07
CA ALA A 128 -5.88 3.24 5.82
C ALA A 128 -6.79 2.05 5.49
N GLY A 129 -6.27 0.82 5.66
CA GLY A 129 -7.03 -0.40 5.44
C GLY A 129 -8.25 -0.51 6.36
N ALA A 130 -8.11 -0.16 7.64
CA ALA A 130 -9.23 -0.12 8.58
C ALA A 130 -10.29 0.91 8.15
N ALA A 131 -9.86 2.13 7.83
CA ALA A 131 -10.75 3.22 7.43
C ALA A 131 -11.51 2.89 6.13
N LEU A 132 -10.81 2.39 5.12
CA LEU A 132 -11.40 2.05 3.82
C LEU A 132 -12.30 0.81 3.89
N ALA A 133 -11.93 -0.22 4.67
CA ALA A 133 -12.81 -1.35 4.88
C ALA A 133 -14.09 -0.92 5.61
N PHE A 134 -14.01 -0.02 6.60
CA PHE A 134 -15.19 0.53 7.24
C PHE A 134 -16.05 1.34 6.25
N LEU A 135 -15.44 2.16 5.41
CA LEU A 135 -16.15 2.91 4.37
C LEU A 135 -16.85 1.97 3.38
N GLY A 136 -16.21 0.85 3.02
CA GLY A 136 -16.80 -0.19 2.16
C GLY A 136 -18.09 -0.78 2.74
N VAL A 137 -18.14 -1.04 4.05
CA VAL A 137 -19.38 -1.48 4.73
C VAL A 137 -20.46 -0.42 4.64
N ARG A 138 -20.10 0.86 4.84
CA ARG A 138 -21.06 1.97 4.83
C ARG A 138 -21.66 2.18 3.44
N LEU A 139 -20.84 2.11 2.39
CA LEU A 139 -21.29 2.20 1.00
C LEU A 139 -22.26 1.07 0.65
N GLU A 140 -21.95 -0.16 1.05
CA GLU A 140 -22.80 -1.33 0.82
C GLU A 140 -24.19 -1.15 1.44
N ARG A 141 -24.25 -0.67 2.69
CA ARG A 141 -25.54 -0.41 3.37
C ARG A 141 -26.34 0.68 2.69
N VAL A 142 -25.71 1.80 2.32
CA VAL A 142 -26.39 2.91 1.63
C VAL A 142 -27.00 2.42 0.32
N ILE A 143 -26.22 1.68 -0.48
CA ILE A 143 -26.67 1.17 -1.78
C ILE A 143 -27.78 0.13 -1.63
N ARG A 144 -27.69 -0.77 -0.65
CA ARG A 144 -28.74 -1.75 -0.37
C ARG A 144 -30.03 -1.09 0.11
N SER A 145 -29.94 -0.05 0.95
CA SER A 145 -31.10 0.70 1.41
C SER A 145 -31.80 1.49 0.30
N GLY A 146 -31.06 2.00 -0.69
CA GLY A 146 -31.62 2.66 -1.86
C GLY A 146 -32.33 1.70 -2.82
N ARG A 147 -31.85 0.45 -2.94
CA ARG A 147 -32.47 -0.61 -3.76
C ARG A 147 -33.80 -1.15 -3.22
N HIS A 148 -34.14 -0.90 -1.96
CA HIS A 148 -35.37 -1.40 -1.35
C HIS A 148 -36.50 -0.35 -1.31
N ARG A 149 -36.33 0.83 -1.94
CA ARG A 149 -37.45 1.74 -2.17
C ARG A 149 -38.31 1.20 -3.33
N PRO A 150 -39.59 0.87 -3.11
CA PRO A 150 -40.49 0.51 -4.21
C PRO A 150 -40.68 1.72 -5.14
N PRO A 151 -40.88 1.52 -6.46
CA PRO A 151 -41.30 2.60 -7.34
C PRO A 151 -42.66 3.12 -6.86
N ALA A 152 -42.77 4.45 -6.81
CA ALA A 152 -44.00 5.17 -6.47
C ALA A 152 -45.06 5.03 -7.56
#